data_AF-A0A2G9YA23-F1
#
_entry.id   AF-A0A2G9YA23-F1
#
_cell.length_a   1.000
_cell.length_b   1.000
_cell.length_c   1.000
_cell.angle_alpha   90.00
_cell.angle_beta   90.00
_cell.angle_gamma   90.00
#
_symmetry.space_group_name_H-M   'P 1'
#
loop_
_entity.id
_entity.type
_entity.pdbx_description
1 polymer ?
#
loop_
_entity_poly.entity_id
_entity_poly.type
_entity_poly.pdbx_seq_one_letter_code
_entity_poly.pdbx_strand_id
1 'polypeptide(L)'
;EIRRRIIAETDLPVGSVPLYSAAVETTRKYGDVRKMSKQTLWEKIEEEASGGISFITVHTGVSEKIVRRFQKGRRLINIVSRGGSIIACWILANRKENPLLADFGRLLKIARKYRLTLSLGDGLRPG
;
A
#
# COMPACT_ATOMS: atom_id res chain seq x y z
N GLU A 1 -12.90 -12.96 -0.24
CA GLU A 1 -13.35 -14.26 -0.75
C GLU A 1 -12.45 -14.78 -1.87
N ILE A 2 -12.39 -14.10 -3.03
CA ILE A 2 -11.59 -14.50 -4.21
C ILE A 2 -10.14 -14.87 -3.85
N ARG A 3 -9.42 -14.00 -3.13
CA ARG A 3 -8.03 -14.28 -2.68
C ARG A 3 -7.88 -15.58 -1.89
N ARG A 4 -8.84 -15.89 -1.00
CA ARG A 4 -8.80 -17.12 -0.19
C ARG A 4 -8.97 -18.36 -1.08
N ARG A 5 -9.83 -18.30 -2.09
CA ARG A 5 -9.98 -19.36 -3.08
C ARG A 5 -8.71 -19.53 -3.91
N ILE A 6 -8.10 -18.45 -4.39
CA ILE A 6 -6.83 -18.53 -5.13
C ILE A 6 -5.75 -19.23 -4.31
N ILE A 7 -5.57 -18.83 -3.03
CA ILE A 7 -4.58 -19.43 -2.14
C ILE A 7 -4.87 -20.92 -1.87
N ALA A 8 -6.14 -21.33 -1.82
CA ALA A 8 -6.50 -22.73 -1.59
C ALA A 8 -6.25 -23.65 -2.80
N GLU A 9 -6.11 -23.09 -4.00
CA GLU A 9 -6.00 -23.83 -5.27
C GLU A 9 -4.56 -23.88 -5.80
N THR A 10 -3.57 -23.35 -5.07
CA THR A 10 -2.17 -23.28 -5.54
C THR A 10 -1.19 -23.43 -4.40
N ASP A 11 -0.09 -24.15 -4.65
CA ASP A 11 1.07 -24.23 -3.76
C ASP A 11 2.12 -23.15 -4.05
N LEU A 12 1.92 -22.35 -5.12
CA LEU A 12 2.82 -21.26 -5.49
C LEU A 12 2.65 -20.04 -4.57
N PRO A 13 3.72 -19.26 -4.31
CA PRO A 13 3.62 -18.03 -3.53
C PRO A 13 2.64 -17.03 -4.16
N VAL A 14 1.66 -16.57 -3.37
CA VAL A 14 0.68 -15.57 -3.80
C VAL A 14 1.03 -14.23 -3.19
N GLY A 15 1.05 -13.19 -4.03
CA GLY A 15 1.34 -11.81 -3.64
C GLY A 15 0.12 -10.90 -3.71
N SER A 16 0.14 -9.81 -2.96
CA SER A 16 -0.90 -8.79 -3.02
C SER A 16 -0.36 -7.36 -2.84
N VAL A 17 -1.26 -6.39 -2.99
CA VAL A 17 -1.04 -4.98 -2.67
C VAL A 17 -2.14 -4.55 -1.68
N PRO A 18 -1.94 -4.66 -0.35
CA PRO A 18 -3.00 -4.42 0.65
C PRO A 18 -3.65 -3.03 0.55
N LEU A 19 -2.89 -2.06 0.04
CA LEU A 19 -3.37 -0.71 -0.23
C LEU A 19 -4.57 -0.68 -1.19
N TYR A 20 -4.67 -1.62 -2.15
CA TYR A 20 -5.80 -1.67 -3.06
C TYR A 20 -7.09 -2.08 -2.35
N SER A 21 -7.02 -3.07 -1.46
CA SER A 21 -8.13 -3.47 -0.61
C SER A 21 -8.60 -2.31 0.28
N ALA A 22 -7.65 -1.61 0.91
CA ALA A 22 -7.95 -0.44 1.74
C ALA A 22 -8.56 0.72 0.96
N ALA A 23 -8.06 0.99 -0.25
CA ALA A 23 -8.57 2.02 -1.14
C ALA A 23 -10.00 1.72 -1.63
N VAL A 24 -10.28 0.47 -2.02
CA VAL A 24 -11.61 0.04 -2.45
C VAL A 24 -12.62 0.15 -1.30
N GLU A 25 -12.27 -0.31 -0.11
CA GLU A 25 -13.15 -0.19 1.06
C GLU A 25 -13.45 1.27 1.40
N THR A 26 -12.42 2.11 1.43
CA THR A 26 -12.56 3.55 1.67
C THR A 26 -13.45 4.20 0.62
N THR A 27 -13.23 3.90 -0.66
CA THR A 27 -13.99 4.51 -1.75
C THR A 27 -15.46 4.08 -1.71
N ARG A 28 -15.74 2.81 -1.41
CA ARG A 28 -17.12 2.32 -1.22
C ARG A 28 -17.83 3.01 -0.05
N LYS A 29 -17.10 3.26 1.04
CA LYS A 29 -17.67 3.86 2.25
C LYS A 29 -17.84 5.38 2.15
N TYR A 30 -16.92 6.08 1.50
CA TYR A 30 -16.84 7.54 1.56
C TYR A 30 -16.84 8.26 0.21
N GLY A 31 -16.87 7.52 -0.90
CA GLY A 31 -16.80 8.05 -2.27
C GLY A 31 -15.43 8.60 -2.67
N ASP A 32 -14.42 8.53 -1.80
CA ASP A 32 -13.13 9.19 -2.00
C ASP A 32 -11.98 8.46 -1.29
N VAL A 33 -11.01 7.98 -2.07
CA VAL A 33 -9.82 7.27 -1.56
C VAL A 33 -8.96 8.13 -0.62
N ARG A 34 -9.01 9.47 -0.74
CA ARG A 34 -8.22 10.39 0.09
C ARG A 34 -8.63 10.34 1.57
N LYS A 35 -9.87 9.88 1.85
CA LYS A 35 -10.41 9.71 3.21
C LYS A 35 -9.96 8.40 3.89
N MET A 36 -9.06 7.63 3.26
CA MET A 36 -8.56 6.39 3.85
C MET A 36 -7.89 6.68 5.19
N SER A 37 -8.28 5.97 6.23
CA SER A 37 -7.60 6.10 7.53
C SER A 37 -6.31 5.28 7.52
N LYS A 38 -5.30 5.69 8.31
CA LYS A 38 -4.09 4.87 8.52
C LYS A 38 -4.45 3.50 9.08
N GLN A 39 -5.47 3.46 9.96
CA GLN A 39 -5.95 2.24 10.59
C GLN A 39 -6.51 1.26 9.55
N THR A 40 -7.32 1.71 8.59
CA THR A 40 -7.85 0.88 7.50
C THR A 40 -6.72 0.20 6.72
N LEU A 41 -5.63 0.93 6.42
CA LEU A 41 -4.47 0.34 5.75
C LEU A 41 -3.82 -0.76 6.61
N TRP A 42 -3.62 -0.52 7.91
CA TRP A 42 -3.05 -1.51 8.83
C TRP A 42 -3.94 -2.74 9.01
N GLU A 43 -5.25 -2.54 9.13
CA GLU A 43 -6.24 -3.62 9.22
C GLU A 43 -6.18 -4.50 7.98
N LYS A 44 -6.07 -3.91 6.78
CA LYS A 44 -5.93 -4.70 5.54
C LYS A 44 -4.61 -5.43 5.42
N ILE A 45 -3.52 -4.84 5.90
CA ILE A 45 -2.23 -5.55 5.95
C ILE A 45 -2.32 -6.78 6.87
N GLU A 46 -2.90 -6.62 8.07
CA GLU A 46 -3.06 -7.72 9.03
C GLU A 46 -4.06 -8.79 8.54
N GLU A 47 -5.17 -8.38 7.91
CA GLU A 47 -6.17 -9.28 7.32
C GLU A 47 -5.56 -10.12 6.19
N GLU A 48 -4.73 -9.51 5.33
CA GLU A 48 -4.06 -10.23 4.25
C GLU A 48 -2.96 -11.16 4.75
N ALA A 49 -2.17 -10.70 5.73
CA ALA A 49 -1.12 -11.49 6.37
C ALA A 49 -1.67 -12.72 7.10
N SER A 50 -2.73 -12.55 7.90
CA SER A 50 -3.41 -13.67 8.58
C SER A 50 -4.17 -14.59 7.61
N GLY A 51 -4.51 -14.10 6.42
CA GLY A 51 -5.15 -14.85 5.35
C GLY A 51 -4.22 -15.72 4.49
N GLY A 52 -2.93 -15.85 4.87
CA GLY A 52 -1.99 -16.76 4.21
C GLY A 52 -1.28 -16.21 2.97
N ILE A 53 -1.27 -14.88 2.76
CA ILE A 53 -0.52 -14.28 1.66
C ILE A 53 0.99 -14.45 1.88
N SER A 54 1.75 -14.78 0.82
CA SER A 54 3.19 -15.07 0.94
C SER A 54 4.04 -13.80 0.93
N PHE A 55 3.63 -12.79 0.18
CA PHE A 55 4.28 -11.49 0.15
C PHE A 55 3.31 -10.34 -0.10
N ILE A 56 3.64 -9.15 0.40
CA ILE A 56 2.88 -7.93 0.13
C ILE A 56 3.78 -6.88 -0.51
N THR A 57 3.24 -6.18 -1.50
CA THR A 57 3.88 -4.98 -2.06
C THR A 57 3.47 -3.76 -1.26
N VAL A 58 4.47 -3.08 -0.68
CA VAL A 58 4.28 -1.92 0.19
C VAL A 58 5.05 -0.71 -0.35
N HIS A 59 4.36 0.41 -0.51
CA HIS A 59 4.91 1.60 -1.16
C HIS A 59 5.56 2.54 -0.14
N THR A 60 6.46 2.02 0.69
CA THR A 60 7.11 2.79 1.79
C THR A 60 8.04 3.90 1.27
N GLY A 61 8.61 3.73 0.08
CA GLY A 61 9.50 4.71 -0.55
C GLY A 61 8.82 6.00 -1.04
N VAL A 62 7.49 6.08 -1.01
CA VAL A 62 6.75 7.30 -1.38
C VAL A 62 6.64 8.19 -0.14
N SER A 63 7.65 9.02 0.12
CA SER A 63 7.66 9.95 1.25
C SER A 63 7.07 11.31 0.91
N GLU A 64 6.63 12.06 1.92
CA GLU A 64 6.12 13.43 1.76
C GLU A 64 7.12 14.33 1.04
N LYS A 65 8.40 14.26 1.43
CA LYS A 65 9.49 15.02 0.80
C LYS A 65 9.57 14.74 -0.70
N ILE A 66 9.48 13.48 -1.10
CA ILE A 66 9.58 13.10 -2.51
C ILE A 66 8.32 13.53 -3.26
N VAL A 67 7.13 13.33 -2.70
CA VAL A 67 5.86 13.78 -3.31
C VAL A 67 5.88 15.29 -3.57
N ARG A 68 6.32 16.10 -2.60
CA ARG A 68 6.46 17.56 -2.77
C ARG A 68 7.49 17.94 -3.84
N ARG A 69 8.59 17.20 -3.95
CA ARG A 69 9.57 17.39 -5.02
C ARG A 69 8.97 17.06 -6.38
N PHE A 70 8.16 16.00 -6.48
CA PHE A 70 7.47 15.60 -7.70
C PHE A 70 6.47 16.63 -8.20
N GLN A 71 5.77 17.34 -7.31
CA GLN A 71 4.89 18.45 -7.71
C GLN A 71 5.62 19.59 -8.43
N LYS A 72 6.93 19.72 -8.22
CA LYS A 72 7.81 20.69 -8.89
C LYS A 72 8.60 20.07 -10.04
N GLY A 73 8.43 18.77 -10.28
CA GLY A 73 9.19 18.00 -11.26
C GLY A 73 8.70 18.21 -12.69
N ARG A 74 9.51 17.74 -13.64
CA ARG A 74 9.24 17.81 -15.09
C ARG A 74 9.04 16.43 -15.71
N ARG A 75 8.48 15.47 -14.98
CA ARG A 75 8.18 14.18 -15.62
C ARG A 75 7.14 14.40 -16.72
N LEU A 76 7.40 13.86 -17.91
CA LEU A 76 6.44 13.90 -19.01
C LEU A 76 5.16 13.16 -18.62
N ILE A 77 5.31 12.00 -18.00
CA ILE A 77 4.23 11.20 -17.44
C ILE A 77 4.38 11.19 -15.92
N ASN A 78 3.31 11.53 -15.20
CA ASN A 78 3.27 11.63 -13.74
C ASN A 78 3.53 10.27 -13.04
N ILE A 79 3.03 10.08 -11.82
CA ILE A 79 3.16 8.80 -11.11
C ILE A 79 2.30 7.75 -11.81
N VAL A 80 2.94 6.74 -12.40
CA VAL A 80 2.28 5.62 -13.11
C VAL A 80 2.02 4.40 -12.22
N SER A 81 2.62 4.36 -11.03
CA SER A 81 2.29 3.34 -10.04
C SER A 81 0.95 3.66 -9.40
N ARG A 82 -0.05 2.78 -9.58
CA ARG A 82 -1.36 2.94 -8.91
C ARG A 82 -1.21 3.07 -7.39
N GLY A 83 -0.40 2.21 -6.76
CA GLY A 83 -0.17 2.29 -5.32
C GLY A 83 0.62 3.54 -4.92
N GLY A 84 1.59 3.95 -5.74
CA GLY A 84 2.31 5.20 -5.55
C GLY A 84 1.41 6.44 -5.61
N SER A 85 0.52 6.50 -6.61
CA SER A 85 -0.45 7.58 -6.78
C SER A 85 -1.46 7.64 -5.64
N ILE A 86 -1.97 6.50 -5.17
CA ILE A 86 -2.88 6.46 -4.01
C ILE A 86 -2.18 7.04 -2.76
N ILE A 87 -0.94 6.63 -2.46
CA ILE A 87 -0.20 7.16 -1.31
C ILE A 87 0.12 8.64 -1.49
N ALA A 88 0.55 9.07 -2.68
CA ALA A 88 0.83 10.48 -2.94
C ALA A 88 -0.42 11.36 -2.75
N CYS A 89 -1.58 10.95 -3.29
CA CYS A 89 -2.85 11.61 -3.07
C CYS A 89 -3.23 11.66 -1.58
N TRP A 90 -3.02 10.56 -0.86
CA TRP A 90 -3.27 10.49 0.58
C TRP A 90 -2.39 11.47 1.38
N ILE A 91 -1.09 11.51 1.08
CA ILE A 91 -0.11 12.42 1.70
C ILE A 91 -0.54 13.88 1.49
N LEU A 92 -0.88 14.25 0.25
CA LEU A 92 -1.27 15.61 -0.10
C LEU A 92 -2.58 16.02 0.58
N ALA A 93 -3.57 15.13 0.62
CA ALA A 93 -4.87 15.41 1.25
C ALA A 93 -4.78 15.52 2.77
N ASN A 94 -3.95 14.69 3.41
CA ASN A 94 -3.86 14.61 4.87
C ASN A 94 -2.73 15.45 5.45
N ARG A 95 -1.82 15.99 4.62
CA ARG A 95 -0.60 16.72 5.01
C ARG A 95 0.22 15.95 6.06
N LYS A 96 0.38 14.65 5.84
CA LYS A 96 1.04 13.71 6.76
C LYS A 96 1.98 12.79 5.99
N GLU A 97 3.02 12.33 6.66
CA GLU A 97 3.92 11.31 6.12
C GLU A 97 3.18 9.99 5.84
N ASN A 98 3.67 9.27 4.84
CA ASN A 98 3.25 7.92 4.46
C ASN A 98 3.08 7.03 5.71
N PRO A 99 1.90 6.43 5.95
CA PRO A 99 1.65 5.65 7.15
C PRO A 99 2.62 4.49 7.32
N LEU A 100 3.05 3.86 6.22
CA LEU A 100 3.96 2.71 6.25
C LEU A 100 5.42 3.11 6.47
N LEU A 101 5.79 4.33 6.07
CA LEU A 101 7.13 4.87 6.34
C LEU A 101 7.22 5.40 7.78
N ALA A 102 6.19 6.12 8.22
CA ALA A 102 6.11 6.71 9.57
C ALA A 102 6.15 5.66 10.68
N ASP A 103 5.64 4.45 10.43
CA ASP A 103 5.70 3.32 11.37
C ASP A 103 6.16 2.04 10.68
N PHE A 104 7.36 2.10 10.08
CA PHE A 104 8.00 0.95 9.46
C PHE A 104 8.25 -0.19 10.47
N GLY A 105 8.47 0.16 11.75
CA GLY A 105 8.64 -0.81 12.83
C GLY A 105 7.41 -1.71 13.02
N ARG A 106 6.19 -1.16 12.98
CA ARG A 106 4.96 -1.97 12.98
C ARG A 106 4.88 -2.89 11.78
N LEU A 107 5.26 -2.41 10.59
CA LEU A 107 5.28 -3.25 9.39
C LEU A 107 6.20 -4.46 9.55
N LEU A 108 7.39 -4.26 10.12
CA LEU A 108 8.33 -5.35 10.42
C LEU A 108 7.79 -6.33 11.48
N LYS A 109 7.07 -5.83 12.49
CA LYS A 109 6.42 -6.69 13.51
C LYS A 109 5.37 -7.60 12.86
N ILE A 110 4.53 -7.06 11.99
CA ILE A 110 3.54 -7.85 11.23
C ILE A 110 4.26 -8.86 10.33
N ALA A 111 5.27 -8.41 9.59
CA ALA A 111 6.03 -9.28 8.70
C ALA A 111 6.65 -10.47 9.44
N ARG A 112 7.25 -10.22 10.61
CA ARG A 112 7.79 -11.26 11.48
C ARG A 112 6.71 -12.21 12.00
N LYS A 113 5.59 -11.67 12.48
CA LYS A 113 4.48 -12.46 13.07
C LYS A 113 3.92 -13.48 12.09
N TYR A 114 3.75 -13.11 10.81
CA TYR A 114 3.13 -13.97 9.80
C TYR A 114 4.13 -14.57 8.79
N ARG A 115 5.44 -14.42 9.03
CA ARG A 115 6.52 -14.85 8.10
C ARG A 115 6.31 -14.29 6.68
N LEU A 116 5.84 -13.06 6.60
CA LEU A 116 5.45 -12.40 5.37
C LEU A 116 6.66 -11.72 4.71
N THR A 117 6.86 -11.94 3.41
CA THR A 117 7.89 -11.24 2.65
C THR A 117 7.41 -9.84 2.26
N LEU A 118 8.25 -8.83 2.48
CA LEU A 118 7.97 -7.46 2.05
C LEU A 118 8.59 -7.20 0.68
N SER A 119 7.74 -7.01 -0.33
CA SER A 119 8.13 -6.46 -1.62
C SER A 119 8.07 -4.93 -1.53
N LEU A 120 9.22 -4.27 -1.45
CA LEU A 120 9.28 -2.81 -1.36
C LEU A 120 8.95 -2.20 -2.73
N GLY A 121 7.73 -1.67 -2.84
CA GLY A 121 7.13 -1.26 -4.10
C GLY A 121 7.76 0.00 -4.70
N ASP A 122 7.94 -0.02 -6.01
CA ASP A 122 8.49 1.04 -6.84
C ASP A 122 7.46 2.16 -7.13
N GLY A 123 6.92 2.77 -6.07
CA GLY A 123 5.83 3.75 -6.17
C GLY A 123 6.09 4.97 -7.06
N LEU A 124 7.33 5.19 -7.48
CA LEU A 124 7.75 6.30 -8.32
C LEU A 124 8.55 5.83 -9.54
N ARG A 125 8.35 4.59 -10.01
CA ARG A 125 8.98 4.10 -11.23
C ARG A 125 8.74 5.03 -12.44
N PRO A 126 9.67 5.11 -13.42
CA PRO A 126 9.39 5.74 -14.70
C PRO A 126 8.31 4.96 -15.46
N GLY A 127 7.53 5.67 -16.26
CA GLY A 127 6.46 5.11 -17.09
C GLY A 127 6.72 5.34 -18.57
#